data_AF-A0A2N2HDX7-F1
#
_entry.id   AF-A0A2N2HDX7-F1
#
_cell.length_a   1.000
_cell.length_b   1.000
_cell.length_c   1.000
_cell.angle_alpha   90.00
_cell.angle_beta   90.00
_cell.angle_gamma   90.00
#
_symmetry.space_group_name_H-M   'P 1'
#
loop_
_entity.id
_entity.type
_entity.pdbx_description
1 polymer ?
#
loop_
_entity_poly.entity_id
_entity_poly.type
_entity_poly.pdbx_seq_one_letter_code
_entity_poly.pdbx_strand_id
1 'polypeptide(L)'
;MAQEDSISMETESKVTRQMMTPGLRAEMYRIMAPVGDPSIFKHAISLGLIATIIAAAFEAILATLPGLPQSYREILTSVQMTAFGVFTLEYVARLWIAPMGSPTNPHKALRAYAFSFLGLLDLVVIAPYWFGLVSRLPDSILLMASLLSLLKLARFVRGLGIFVSVFRNEAQSLLASLIVLIVLLIFASGLVFLAEFPAQPKVFASIPHTLWWGIVTIATVGYGDMAPCTVLGRFLGGIFMLLGIAVFAVPAGILAAGFAKELQKREFVVTWKTVMRMPLFAGLDAYVIAEISRLLTTQIIPPNTVIVRKGDPAQAMFFVMEGDVQVEVSPRPIRLAAGQYFGEIALLKDIERTATVTSISEVRLLVLDAKNFRRLLDDHPGLRETVTRVAESRLSGC
;
A
#
# COMPACT_ATOMS: atom_id res chain seq x y z
N MET A 1 7.28 36.29 9.70
CA MET A 1 6.91 35.78 8.37
C MET A 1 8.01 35.95 7.34
N ALA A 2 8.51 37.16 7.02
CA ALA A 2 9.56 37.33 6.00
C ALA A 2 10.94 36.71 6.33
N GLN A 3 11.22 36.39 7.61
CA GLN A 3 12.51 35.87 8.07
C GLN A 3 12.54 34.34 8.21
N GLU A 4 11.38 33.67 8.22
CA GLU A 4 11.27 32.20 8.16
C GLU A 4 11.34 31.70 6.72
N ASP A 5 10.80 32.46 5.76
CA ASP A 5 10.87 32.16 4.33
C ASP A 5 12.30 32.33 3.75
N SER A 6 13.10 33.24 4.32
CA SER A 6 14.51 33.36 3.93
C SER A 6 15.35 32.17 4.40
N ILE A 7 15.00 31.57 5.56
CA ILE A 7 15.69 30.39 6.10
C ILE A 7 15.26 29.13 5.33
N SER A 8 13.99 29.02 4.91
CA SER A 8 13.51 27.87 4.10
C SER A 8 14.10 27.86 2.68
N MET A 9 14.19 29.01 2.00
CA MET A 9 14.85 29.12 0.68
C MET A 9 16.36 28.91 0.75
N GLU A 10 17.03 29.35 1.82
CA GLU A 10 18.47 29.11 2.01
C GLU A 10 18.76 27.64 2.37
N THR A 11 17.82 26.96 3.03
CA THR A 11 17.89 25.52 3.33
C THR A 11 17.64 24.67 2.09
N GLU A 12 16.66 25.00 1.25
CA GLU A 12 16.49 24.37 -0.06
C GLU A 12 17.70 24.62 -0.97
N SER A 13 18.22 25.85 -1.01
CA SER A 13 19.41 26.20 -1.80
C SER A 13 20.67 25.44 -1.33
N LYS A 14 20.83 25.20 -0.02
CA LYS A 14 21.95 24.39 0.52
C LYS A 14 21.78 22.90 0.24
N VAL A 15 20.57 22.35 0.32
CA VAL A 15 20.28 20.95 -0.05
C VAL A 15 20.52 20.72 -1.54
N THR A 16 20.20 21.70 -2.39
CA THR A 16 20.47 21.64 -3.84
C THR A 16 21.95 21.92 -4.16
N ARG A 17 22.64 22.81 -3.43
CA ARG A 17 24.07 23.12 -3.68
C ARG A 17 25.05 22.06 -3.17
N GLN A 18 24.68 21.24 -2.19
CA GLN A 18 25.52 20.12 -1.76
C GLN A 18 25.45 18.90 -2.72
N MET A 19 24.70 19.01 -3.84
CA MET A 19 24.69 18.07 -4.97
C MET A 19 25.74 18.41 -6.06
N MET A 20 26.85 19.06 -5.72
CA MET A 20 27.94 19.28 -6.69
C MET A 20 29.00 18.19 -6.51
N THR A 21 29.03 17.28 -7.51
CA THR A 21 29.69 15.95 -7.61
C THR A 21 28.89 14.81 -6.97
N PRO A 22 28.32 13.86 -7.76
CA PRO A 22 27.67 12.70 -7.19
C PRO A 22 28.74 11.76 -6.64
N GLY A 23 29.09 11.93 -5.36
CA GLY A 23 29.85 10.92 -4.64
C GLY A 23 29.10 9.58 -4.68
N LEU A 24 29.83 8.46 -4.68
CA LEU A 24 29.30 7.09 -4.71
C LEU A 24 28.10 6.88 -3.76
N ARG A 25 28.13 7.53 -2.60
CA ARG A 25 27.07 7.49 -1.58
C ARG A 25 25.75 8.12 -2.05
N ALA A 26 25.80 9.25 -2.76
CA ALA A 26 24.62 9.93 -3.29
C ALA A 26 23.96 9.14 -4.41
N GLU A 27 24.78 8.53 -5.28
CA GLU A 27 24.30 7.66 -6.34
C GLU A 27 23.63 6.40 -5.77
N MET A 28 24.27 5.77 -4.78
CA MET A 28 23.70 4.60 -4.09
C MET A 28 22.41 4.94 -3.33
N TYR A 29 22.32 6.13 -2.72
CA TYR A 29 21.07 6.62 -2.14
C TYR A 29 19.97 6.77 -3.20
N ARG A 30 20.27 7.36 -4.38
CA ARG A 30 19.30 7.51 -5.47
C ARG A 30 18.76 6.16 -5.97
N ILE A 31 19.62 5.15 -6.05
CA ILE A 31 19.27 3.80 -6.51
C ILE A 31 18.46 3.05 -5.46
N MET A 32 18.86 3.09 -4.18
CA MET A 32 18.26 2.28 -3.12
C MET A 32 17.10 2.98 -2.38
N ALA A 33 16.93 4.29 -2.53
CA ALA A 33 15.85 5.03 -1.90
C ALA A 33 14.48 4.68 -2.52
N PRO A 34 13.41 4.63 -1.69
CA PRO A 34 12.07 4.30 -2.14
C PRO A 34 11.50 5.31 -3.15
N VAL A 35 11.99 6.55 -3.15
CA VAL A 35 11.57 7.62 -4.06
C VAL A 35 12.81 8.09 -4.84
N GLY A 36 12.84 7.80 -6.15
CA GLY A 36 13.96 8.16 -7.02
C GLY A 36 13.88 7.46 -8.36
N ASP A 37 14.11 8.25 -9.42
CA ASP A 37 14.33 7.98 -10.85
C ASP A 37 14.02 6.55 -11.36
N PRO A 38 13.13 6.34 -12.36
CA PRO A 38 12.86 5.04 -12.97
C PRO A 38 14.04 4.53 -13.83
N SER A 39 15.25 4.49 -13.27
CA SER A 39 16.42 3.94 -13.95
C SER A 39 16.31 2.42 -14.07
N ILE A 40 16.74 1.90 -15.22
CA ILE A 40 16.84 0.45 -15.49
C ILE A 40 17.72 -0.22 -14.41
N PHE A 41 18.76 0.48 -13.96
CA PHE A 41 19.70 0.00 -12.95
C PHE A 41 19.06 -0.25 -11.58
N LYS A 42 18.15 0.63 -11.13
CA LYS A 42 17.40 0.43 -9.88
C LYS A 42 16.48 -0.78 -9.94
N HIS A 43 15.81 -1.00 -11.07
CA HIS A 43 14.97 -2.17 -11.29
C HIS A 43 15.81 -3.45 -11.29
N ALA A 44 16.97 -3.44 -11.94
CA ALA A 44 17.88 -4.60 -11.97
C ALA A 44 18.39 -4.98 -10.58
N ILE A 45 18.82 -4.02 -9.74
CA ILE A 45 19.25 -4.29 -8.36
C ILE A 45 18.09 -4.83 -7.51
N SER A 46 16.91 -4.24 -7.64
CA SER A 46 15.73 -4.70 -6.90
C SER A 46 15.36 -6.13 -7.28
N LEU A 47 15.38 -6.45 -8.59
CA LEU A 47 15.12 -7.79 -9.10
C LEU A 47 16.18 -8.79 -8.63
N GLY A 48 17.46 -8.38 -8.62
CA GLY A 48 18.55 -9.20 -8.11
C GLY A 48 18.38 -9.55 -6.63
N LEU A 49 18.03 -8.56 -5.79
CA LEU A 49 17.77 -8.80 -4.37
C LEU A 49 16.55 -9.70 -4.15
N ILE A 50 15.47 -9.51 -4.90
CA ILE A 50 14.28 -10.38 -4.85
C ILE A 50 14.68 -11.81 -5.24
N ALA A 51 15.44 -11.99 -6.32
CA ALA A 51 15.92 -13.30 -6.76
C ALA A 51 16.78 -13.97 -5.69
N THR A 52 17.67 -13.23 -5.01
CA THR A 52 18.46 -13.76 -3.89
C THR A 52 17.57 -14.20 -2.72
N ILE A 53 16.53 -13.43 -2.36
CA ILE A 53 15.58 -13.80 -1.30
C ILE A 53 14.84 -15.09 -1.65
N ILE A 54 14.33 -15.18 -2.88
CA ILE A 54 13.62 -16.38 -3.35
C ILE A 54 14.57 -17.59 -3.39
N ALA A 55 15.81 -17.41 -3.87
CA ALA A 55 16.81 -18.46 -3.91
C ALA A 55 17.18 -18.97 -2.51
N ALA A 56 17.35 -18.07 -1.53
CA ALA A 56 17.63 -18.44 -0.14
C ALA A 56 16.48 -19.22 0.50
N ALA A 57 15.24 -18.82 0.23
CA ALA A 57 14.07 -19.54 0.72
C ALA A 57 13.91 -20.92 0.06
N PHE A 58 14.19 -21.02 -1.25
CA PHE A 58 14.14 -22.28 -1.98
C PHE A 58 15.25 -23.24 -1.52
N GLU A 59 16.46 -22.73 -1.33
CA GLU A 59 17.59 -23.46 -0.72
C GLU A 59 17.19 -24.02 0.65
N ALA A 60 16.63 -23.18 1.53
CA ALA A 60 16.15 -23.58 2.85
C ALA A 60 15.13 -24.73 2.78
N ILE A 61 14.19 -24.68 1.83
CA ILE A 61 13.22 -25.78 1.61
C ILE A 61 13.96 -27.05 1.18
N LEU A 62 14.85 -26.96 0.19
CA LEU A 62 15.60 -28.12 -0.30
C LEU A 62 16.49 -28.74 0.80
N ALA A 63 17.12 -27.93 1.65
CA ALA A 63 17.97 -28.38 2.74
C ALA A 63 17.23 -29.29 3.75
N THR A 64 15.90 -29.23 3.81
CA THR A 64 15.08 -30.10 4.68
C THR A 64 14.83 -31.50 4.10
N LEU A 65 15.16 -31.75 2.82
CA LEU A 65 14.89 -33.03 2.18
C LEU A 65 15.75 -34.16 2.76
N PRO A 66 15.14 -35.29 3.18
CA PRO A 66 15.90 -36.44 3.69
C PRO A 66 16.69 -37.11 2.56
N GLY A 67 17.88 -37.63 2.88
CA GLY A 67 18.68 -38.42 1.94
C GLY A 67 19.41 -37.63 0.85
N LEU A 68 19.51 -36.29 0.97
CA LEU A 68 20.29 -35.49 0.02
C LEU A 68 21.77 -35.91 -0.03
N PRO A 69 22.32 -36.20 -1.23
CA PRO A 69 23.74 -36.51 -1.39
C PRO A 69 24.62 -35.36 -0.90
N GLN A 70 25.83 -35.68 -0.43
CA GLN A 70 26.76 -34.69 0.13
C GLN A 70 27.10 -33.58 -0.88
N SER A 71 27.29 -33.91 -2.16
CA SER A 71 27.57 -32.92 -3.21
C SER A 71 26.48 -31.86 -3.36
N TYR A 72 25.21 -32.25 -3.21
CA TYR A 72 24.09 -31.31 -3.26
C TYR A 72 24.05 -30.44 -2.00
N ARG A 73 24.35 -30.99 -0.82
CA ARG A 73 24.43 -30.21 0.43
C ARG A 73 25.52 -29.15 0.38
N GLU A 74 26.65 -29.44 -0.26
CA GLU A 74 27.74 -28.48 -0.46
C GLU A 74 27.32 -27.34 -1.41
N ILE A 75 26.57 -27.65 -2.47
CA ILE A 75 25.99 -26.63 -3.37
C ILE A 75 24.99 -25.75 -2.62
N LEU A 76 24.07 -26.35 -1.86
CA LEU A 76 23.07 -25.61 -1.09
C LEU A 76 23.72 -24.68 -0.06
N THR A 77 24.70 -25.19 0.69
CA THR A 77 25.50 -24.37 1.63
C THR A 77 26.20 -23.21 0.93
N SER A 78 26.72 -23.43 -0.29
CA SER A 78 27.38 -22.37 -1.08
C SER A 78 26.39 -21.28 -1.53
N VAL A 79 25.19 -21.68 -1.95
CA VAL A 79 24.09 -20.76 -2.28
C VAL A 79 23.67 -19.97 -1.05
N GLN A 80 23.50 -20.64 0.09
CA GLN A 80 23.16 -20.03 1.37
C GLN A 80 24.19 -18.96 1.76
N MET A 81 25.48 -19.33 1.77
CA MET A 81 26.60 -18.42 2.06
C MET A 81 26.59 -17.20 1.14
N THR A 82 26.37 -17.40 -0.15
CA THR A 82 26.28 -16.31 -1.12
C THR A 82 25.11 -15.38 -0.80
N ALA A 83 23.93 -15.92 -0.50
CA ALA A 83 22.74 -15.14 -0.19
C ALA A 83 22.90 -14.29 1.08
N PHE A 84 23.41 -14.86 2.17
CA PHE A 84 23.66 -14.10 3.40
C PHE A 84 24.78 -13.08 3.22
N GLY A 85 25.78 -13.36 2.39
CA GLY A 85 26.77 -12.37 1.96
C GLY A 85 26.12 -11.17 1.28
N VAL A 86 25.24 -11.41 0.30
CA VAL A 86 24.47 -10.36 -0.38
C VAL A 86 23.58 -9.58 0.59
N PHE A 87 22.88 -10.25 1.51
CA PHE A 87 22.07 -9.57 2.52
C PHE A 87 22.90 -8.71 3.47
N THR A 88 24.09 -9.18 3.85
CA THR A 88 25.02 -8.40 4.68
C THR A 88 25.46 -7.14 3.96
N LEU A 89 25.88 -7.25 2.69
CA LEU A 89 26.24 -6.11 1.86
C LEU A 89 25.08 -5.14 1.69
N GLU A 90 23.86 -5.65 1.48
CA GLU A 90 22.65 -4.85 1.40
C GLU A 90 22.40 -4.06 2.71
N TYR A 91 22.49 -4.72 3.86
CA TYR A 91 22.25 -4.09 5.16
C TYR A 91 23.30 -3.02 5.48
N VAL A 92 24.57 -3.30 5.22
CA VAL A 92 25.68 -2.34 5.39
C VAL A 92 25.49 -1.14 4.46
N ALA A 93 25.17 -1.36 3.18
CA ALA A 93 24.88 -0.28 2.23
C ALA A 93 23.73 0.59 2.72
N ARG A 94 22.66 -0.01 3.27
CA ARG A 94 21.49 0.71 3.82
C ARG A 94 21.83 1.53 5.05
N LEU A 95 22.61 0.99 5.99
CA LEU A 95 23.12 1.77 7.13
C LEU A 95 24.00 2.93 6.66
N TRP A 96 24.81 2.71 5.63
CA TRP A 96 25.70 3.75 5.10
C TRP A 96 24.94 4.89 4.40
N ILE A 97 23.86 4.61 3.67
CA ILE A 97 23.04 5.64 3.01
C ILE A 97 22.00 6.30 3.92
N ALA A 98 21.61 5.65 5.04
CA ALA A 98 20.53 6.14 5.92
C ALA A 98 20.68 7.62 6.39
N PRO A 99 21.89 8.13 6.71
CA PRO A 99 22.09 9.52 7.07
C PRO A 99 21.77 10.55 5.98
N MET A 100 21.70 10.15 4.71
CA MET A 100 21.38 11.07 3.61
C MET A 100 19.89 11.41 3.51
N GLY A 101 19.03 10.56 4.04
CA GLY A 101 17.58 10.74 3.96
C GLY A 101 16.96 11.50 5.14
N SER A 102 17.77 11.94 6.11
CA SER A 102 17.29 12.64 7.31
C SER A 102 18.00 13.99 7.46
N PRO A 103 17.26 15.09 7.73
CA PRO A 103 17.86 16.39 8.05
C PRO A 103 18.49 16.43 9.46
N THR A 104 18.46 15.32 10.21
CA THR A 104 18.98 15.23 11.58
C THR A 104 20.41 14.71 11.64
N ASN A 105 21.02 14.75 12.84
CA ASN A 105 22.36 14.22 13.09
C ASN A 105 22.57 12.81 12.49
N PRO A 106 23.69 12.56 11.78
CA PRO A 106 23.95 11.27 11.11
C PRO A 106 23.80 10.04 12.01
N HIS A 107 24.27 10.13 13.26
CA HIS A 107 24.15 9.04 14.25
C HIS A 107 22.71 8.78 14.71
N LYS A 108 21.83 9.78 14.64
CA LYS A 108 20.41 9.62 14.95
C LYS A 108 19.69 8.94 13.80
N ALA A 109 19.99 9.32 12.55
CA ALA A 109 19.46 8.69 11.35
C ALA A 109 19.87 7.21 11.23
N LEU A 110 21.14 6.90 11.52
CA LEU A 110 21.64 5.52 11.54
C LEU A 110 20.89 4.67 12.58
N ARG A 111 20.76 5.17 13.81
CA ARG A 111 20.00 4.48 14.87
C ARG A 111 18.52 4.34 14.51
N ALA A 112 17.91 5.36 13.92
CA ALA A 112 16.53 5.31 13.49
C ALA A 112 16.30 4.20 12.45
N TYR A 113 17.23 3.99 11.51
CA TYR A 113 17.15 2.87 10.57
C TYR A 113 17.40 1.51 11.25
N ALA A 114 18.46 1.38 12.03
CA ALA A 114 18.83 0.11 12.69
C ALA A 114 17.72 -0.43 13.59
N PHE A 115 16.99 0.44 14.29
CA PHE A 115 15.85 0.09 15.14
C PHE A 115 14.49 0.21 14.44
N SER A 116 14.47 0.43 13.12
CA SER A 116 13.24 0.33 12.34
C SER A 116 12.84 -1.14 12.15
N PHE A 117 11.57 -1.42 11.89
CA PHE A 117 11.08 -2.79 11.63
C PHE A 117 11.90 -3.51 10.55
N LEU A 118 12.18 -2.84 9.42
CA LEU A 118 12.95 -3.43 8.32
C LEU A 118 14.44 -3.57 8.65
N GLY A 119 15.01 -2.65 9.44
CA GLY A 119 16.41 -2.73 9.89
C GLY A 119 16.63 -3.87 10.89
N LEU A 120 15.70 -4.05 11.83
CA LEU A 120 15.72 -5.16 12.77
C LEU A 120 15.53 -6.49 12.05
N LEU A 121 14.64 -6.55 11.06
CA LEU A 121 14.47 -7.73 10.21
C LEU A 121 15.76 -8.08 9.45
N ASP A 122 16.40 -7.10 8.81
CA ASP A 122 17.69 -7.30 8.12
C ASP A 122 18.72 -7.87 9.12
N LEU A 123 18.81 -7.31 10.33
CA LEU A 123 19.72 -7.78 11.37
C LEU A 123 19.41 -9.21 11.85
N VAL A 124 18.15 -9.53 12.14
CA VAL A 124 17.73 -10.87 12.62
C VAL A 124 17.96 -11.95 11.57
N VAL A 125 17.81 -11.62 10.28
CA VAL A 125 18.12 -12.55 9.18
C VAL A 125 19.64 -12.78 9.09
N ILE A 126 20.45 -11.72 9.19
CA ILE A 126 21.89 -11.82 8.96
C ILE A 126 22.68 -12.33 10.18
N ALA A 127 22.22 -12.03 11.41
CA ALA A 127 22.97 -12.30 12.63
C ALA A 127 23.26 -13.80 12.89
N PRO A 128 22.30 -14.74 12.70
CA PRO A 128 22.56 -16.17 12.91
C PRO A 128 23.68 -16.70 12.01
N TYR A 129 23.78 -16.21 10.78
CA TYR A 129 24.83 -16.63 9.85
C TYR A 129 26.23 -16.24 10.35
N TRP A 130 26.42 -14.97 10.74
CA TRP A 130 27.71 -14.50 11.24
C TRP A 130 28.08 -15.11 12.59
N PHE A 131 27.10 -15.30 13.48
CA PHE A 131 27.33 -15.97 14.75
C PHE A 131 27.63 -17.47 14.54
N GLY A 132 27.00 -18.09 13.54
CA GLY A 132 27.26 -19.46 13.07
C GLY A 132 28.71 -19.71 12.64
N LEU A 133 29.39 -18.67 12.14
CA LEU A 133 30.79 -18.74 11.72
C LEU A 133 31.77 -18.79 12.90
N VAL A 134 31.44 -18.11 14.01
CA VAL A 134 32.25 -18.07 15.23
C VAL A 134 31.91 -19.22 16.17
N SER A 135 30.62 -19.55 16.27
CA SER A 135 30.08 -20.60 17.12
C SER A 135 29.10 -21.44 16.31
N ARG A 136 29.23 -22.77 16.34
CA ARG A 136 28.33 -23.65 15.60
C ARG A 136 26.91 -23.52 16.16
N LEU A 137 26.02 -22.90 15.40
CA LEU A 137 24.59 -22.86 15.68
C LEU A 137 23.88 -24.10 15.11
N PRO A 138 22.75 -24.52 15.70
CA PRO A 138 21.89 -25.53 15.08
C PRO A 138 21.40 -25.08 13.70
N ASP A 139 21.41 -26.01 12.73
CA ASP A 139 20.93 -25.76 11.36
C ASP A 139 19.48 -25.23 11.32
N SER A 140 18.66 -25.58 12.31
CA SER A 140 17.29 -25.08 12.44
C SER A 140 17.21 -23.56 12.64
N ILE A 141 18.19 -22.95 13.30
CA ILE A 141 18.23 -21.49 13.49
C ILE A 141 18.60 -20.80 12.18
N LEU A 142 19.56 -21.37 11.44
CA LEU A 142 19.96 -20.87 10.11
C LEU A 142 18.80 -21.03 9.10
N LEU A 143 18.08 -22.14 9.16
CA LEU A 143 16.86 -22.37 8.38
C LEU A 143 15.80 -21.31 8.69
N MET A 144 15.53 -21.04 9.96
CA MET A 144 14.57 -20.01 10.36
C MET A 144 14.99 -18.63 9.85
N ALA A 145 16.29 -18.29 9.91
CA ALA A 145 16.80 -17.04 9.36
C ALA A 145 16.59 -16.94 7.84
N SER A 146 16.83 -18.03 7.10
CA SER A 146 16.56 -18.10 5.66
C SER A 146 15.06 -17.93 5.36
N LEU A 147 14.17 -18.54 6.13
CA LEU A 147 12.72 -18.37 5.95
C LEU A 147 12.25 -16.96 6.31
N LEU A 148 12.79 -16.36 7.38
CA LEU A 148 12.51 -14.97 7.75
C LEU A 148 12.99 -13.99 6.69
N SER A 149 14.00 -14.35 5.87
CA SER A 149 14.43 -13.52 4.74
C SER A 149 13.31 -13.23 3.75
N LEU A 150 12.29 -14.09 3.64
CA LEU A 150 11.10 -13.83 2.82
C LEU A 150 10.37 -12.56 3.23
N LEU A 151 10.38 -12.22 4.52
CA LEU A 151 9.77 -10.98 4.99
C LEU A 151 10.50 -9.74 4.43
N LYS A 152 11.75 -9.86 3.97
CA LYS A 152 12.46 -8.76 3.30
C LYS A 152 11.77 -8.36 1.99
N LEU A 153 10.97 -9.23 1.38
CA LEU A 153 10.14 -8.91 0.22
C LEU A 153 9.15 -7.76 0.48
N ALA A 154 8.76 -7.58 1.75
CA ALA A 154 7.90 -6.48 2.20
C ALA A 154 8.38 -5.10 1.71
N ARG A 155 9.70 -4.91 1.52
CA ARG A 155 10.26 -3.63 1.05
C ARG A 155 9.95 -3.32 -0.41
N PHE A 156 9.67 -4.33 -1.22
CA PHE A 156 9.39 -4.19 -2.65
C PHE A 156 7.90 -4.07 -2.94
N VAL A 157 7.03 -4.39 -1.97
CA VAL A 157 5.58 -4.29 -2.11
C VAL A 157 5.14 -2.83 -2.01
N ARG A 158 4.88 -2.21 -3.17
CA ARG A 158 4.25 -0.89 -3.27
C ARG A 158 2.82 -1.00 -2.72
N GLY A 159 2.59 -0.49 -1.51
CA GLY A 159 1.28 -0.54 -0.86
C GLY A 159 1.30 -1.02 0.58
N LEU A 160 2.40 -1.63 1.05
CA LEU A 160 2.52 -2.06 2.45
C LEU A 160 2.36 -0.88 3.44
N GLY A 161 2.71 0.34 3.02
CA GLY A 161 2.46 1.54 3.80
C GLY A 161 0.98 1.80 4.11
N ILE A 162 0.06 1.34 3.24
CA ILE A 162 -1.40 1.39 3.48
C ILE A 162 -1.77 0.39 4.58
N PHE A 163 -1.26 -0.84 4.50
CA PHE A 163 -1.46 -1.84 5.54
C PHE A 163 -0.99 -1.31 6.91
N VAL A 164 0.24 -0.82 6.99
CA VAL A 164 0.80 -0.28 8.23
C VAL A 164 0.00 0.94 8.72
N SER A 165 -0.45 1.83 7.84
CA SER A 165 -1.25 2.98 8.26
C SER A 165 -2.62 2.57 8.79
N VAL A 166 -3.30 1.62 8.14
CA VAL A 166 -4.59 1.09 8.61
C VAL A 166 -4.45 0.43 9.97
N PHE A 167 -3.48 -0.47 10.16
CA PHE A 167 -3.24 -1.12 11.45
C PHE A 167 -2.92 -0.11 12.55
N ARG A 168 -2.11 0.91 12.26
CA ARG A 168 -1.78 1.95 13.24
C ARG A 168 -2.98 2.83 13.57
N ASN A 169 -3.79 3.19 12.58
CA ASN A 169 -4.95 4.07 12.77
C ASN A 169 -6.09 3.35 13.49
N GLU A 170 -6.28 2.05 13.24
CA GLU A 170 -7.32 1.23 13.85
C GLU A 170 -6.83 0.38 15.03
N ALA A 171 -5.59 0.59 15.50
CA ALA A 171 -4.96 -0.23 16.54
C ALA A 171 -5.80 -0.33 17.83
N GLN A 172 -6.42 0.78 18.26
CA GLN A 172 -7.25 0.82 19.45
C GLN A 172 -8.53 -0.02 19.28
N SER A 173 -9.20 0.11 18.14
CA SER A 173 -10.40 -0.66 17.79
C SER A 173 -10.08 -2.16 17.66
N LEU A 174 -8.97 -2.50 17.00
CA LEU A 174 -8.50 -3.88 16.87
C LEU A 174 -8.16 -4.48 18.23
N LEU A 175 -7.43 -3.76 19.07
CA LEU A 175 -7.10 -4.21 20.42
C LEU A 175 -8.36 -4.45 21.26
N ALA A 176 -9.32 -3.53 21.22
CA ALA A 176 -10.60 -3.69 21.93
C ALA A 176 -11.36 -4.94 21.45
N SER A 177 -11.46 -5.15 20.14
CA SER A 177 -12.10 -6.35 19.58
C SER A 177 -11.39 -7.65 19.97
N LEU A 178 -10.05 -7.65 20.00
CA LEU A 178 -9.25 -8.79 20.42
C LEU A 178 -9.43 -9.10 21.91
N ILE A 179 -9.52 -8.08 22.77
CA ILE A 179 -9.82 -8.26 24.20
C ILE A 179 -11.18 -8.92 24.37
N VAL A 180 -12.21 -8.45 23.66
CA VAL A 180 -13.56 -9.06 23.71
C VAL A 180 -13.51 -10.51 23.24
N LEU A 181 -12.78 -10.81 22.16
CA LEU A 181 -12.61 -12.17 21.65
C LEU A 181 -11.90 -13.08 22.67
N ILE A 182 -10.84 -12.61 23.32
CA ILE A 182 -10.10 -13.37 24.35
C ILE A 182 -10.99 -13.63 25.56
N VAL A 183 -11.75 -12.63 26.02
CA VAL A 183 -12.70 -12.80 27.14
C VAL A 183 -13.76 -13.83 26.78
N LEU A 184 -14.33 -13.76 25.57
CA LEU A 184 -15.32 -14.73 25.09
C LEU A 184 -14.73 -16.14 25.04
N LEU A 185 -13.51 -16.30 24.52
CA LEU A 185 -12.81 -17.59 24.46
C LEU A 185 -12.61 -18.20 25.86
N ILE A 186 -12.12 -17.41 26.81
CA ILE A 186 -11.89 -17.87 28.19
C ILE A 186 -13.21 -18.27 28.84
N PHE A 187 -14.27 -17.46 28.70
CA PHE A 187 -15.59 -17.77 29.24
C PHE A 187 -16.21 -19.02 28.60
N ALA A 188 -16.18 -19.12 27.28
CA ALA A 188 -16.71 -20.25 26.53
C ALA A 188 -16.01 -21.54 26.95
N SER A 189 -14.68 -21.53 26.96
CA SER A 189 -13.89 -22.70 27.34
C SER A 189 -14.04 -23.08 28.80
N GLY A 190 -14.19 -22.11 29.71
CA GLY A 190 -14.47 -22.36 31.12
C GLY A 190 -15.82 -23.05 31.34
N LEU A 191 -16.89 -22.53 30.75
CA LEU A 191 -18.23 -23.10 30.93
C LEU A 191 -18.40 -24.46 30.25
N VAL A 192 -17.85 -24.64 29.05
CA VAL A 192 -17.88 -25.93 28.36
C VAL A 192 -17.02 -26.96 29.09
N PHE A 193 -15.86 -26.56 29.64
CA PHE A 193 -15.06 -27.43 30.51
C PHE A 193 -15.88 -27.92 31.71
N LEU A 194 -16.55 -27.01 32.42
CA LEU A 194 -17.36 -27.39 33.60
C LEU A 194 -18.52 -28.33 33.22
N ALA A 195 -19.11 -28.16 32.03
CA ALA A 195 -20.18 -29.03 31.54
C ALA A 195 -19.67 -30.41 31.08
N GLU A 196 -18.50 -30.47 30.44
CA GLU A 196 -18.00 -31.69 29.78
C GLU A 196 -17.00 -32.49 30.61
N PHE A 197 -16.28 -31.87 31.55
CA PHE A 197 -15.28 -32.56 32.38
C PHE A 197 -15.82 -33.83 33.08
N PRO A 198 -17.06 -33.85 33.64
CA PRO A 198 -17.59 -35.07 34.26
C PRO A 198 -17.77 -36.24 33.29
N ALA A 199 -18.11 -35.95 32.02
CA ALA A 199 -18.37 -36.96 31.00
C ALA A 199 -17.13 -37.33 30.18
N GLN A 200 -16.20 -36.39 29.99
CA GLN A 200 -15.05 -36.49 29.10
C GLN A 200 -13.74 -35.95 29.73
N PRO A 201 -13.28 -36.46 30.88
CA PRO A 201 -12.14 -35.90 31.61
C PRO A 201 -10.80 -36.04 30.86
N LYS A 202 -10.69 -36.96 29.90
CA LYS A 202 -9.48 -37.11 29.06
C LYS A 202 -9.41 -36.10 27.92
N VAL A 203 -10.57 -35.70 27.39
CA VAL A 203 -10.68 -34.77 26.25
C VAL A 203 -10.69 -33.33 26.77
N PHE A 204 -11.61 -33.04 27.70
CA PHE A 204 -11.72 -31.75 28.36
C PHE A 204 -10.91 -31.74 29.67
N ALA A 205 -9.61 -32.06 29.60
CA ALA A 205 -8.78 -32.31 30.79
C ALA A 205 -8.51 -31.08 31.66
N SER A 206 -8.55 -29.88 31.07
CA SER A 206 -8.33 -28.62 31.77
C SER A 206 -8.91 -27.45 30.97
N ILE A 207 -9.01 -26.27 31.59
CA ILE A 207 -9.43 -25.04 30.89
C ILE A 207 -8.48 -24.73 29.71
N PRO A 208 -7.14 -24.79 29.83
CA PRO A 208 -6.24 -24.62 28.69
C PRO A 208 -6.43 -25.64 27.56
N HIS A 209 -6.73 -26.90 27.87
CA HIS A 209 -7.07 -27.88 26.84
C HIS A 209 -8.39 -27.52 26.15
N THR A 210 -9.36 -27.00 26.90
CA THR A 210 -10.64 -26.55 26.35
C THR A 210 -10.52 -25.22 25.59
N LEU A 211 -9.50 -24.41 25.85
CA LEU A 211 -9.16 -23.22 25.06
C LEU A 211 -8.79 -23.59 23.62
N TRP A 212 -8.12 -24.72 23.40
CA TRP A 212 -7.85 -25.22 22.05
C TRP A 212 -9.17 -25.46 21.28
N TRP A 213 -10.13 -26.18 21.88
CA TRP A 213 -11.46 -26.37 21.31
C TRP A 213 -12.16 -25.03 21.03
N GLY A 214 -12.09 -24.08 21.97
CA GLY A 214 -12.69 -22.75 21.81
C GLY A 214 -12.10 -21.98 20.63
N ILE A 215 -10.77 -21.96 20.48
CA ILE A 215 -10.07 -21.32 19.36
C ILE A 215 -10.48 -21.96 18.03
N VAL A 216 -10.42 -23.29 17.93
CA VAL A 216 -10.75 -24.04 16.71
C VAL A 216 -12.22 -23.82 16.31
N THR A 217 -13.12 -23.72 17.29
CA THR A 217 -14.55 -23.53 17.07
C THR A 217 -14.89 -22.09 16.67
N ILE A 218 -14.40 -21.09 17.42
CA ILE A 218 -14.69 -19.68 17.15
C ILE A 218 -13.99 -19.19 15.88
N ALA A 219 -12.78 -19.69 15.60
CA ALA A 219 -12.09 -19.42 14.34
C ALA A 219 -12.66 -20.20 13.14
N THR A 220 -13.78 -20.92 13.31
CA THR A 220 -14.50 -21.66 12.26
C THR A 220 -13.68 -22.76 11.56
N VAL A 221 -12.65 -23.31 12.22
CA VAL A 221 -11.78 -24.36 11.66
C VAL A 221 -12.41 -25.75 11.82
N GLY A 222 -12.83 -26.10 13.03
CA GLY A 222 -13.56 -27.34 13.31
C GLY A 222 -12.81 -28.64 12.95
N TYR A 223 -11.60 -28.87 13.50
CA TYR A 223 -10.84 -30.11 13.26
C TYR A 223 -11.60 -31.40 13.62
N GLY A 224 -12.56 -31.33 14.56
CA GLY A 224 -13.37 -32.48 14.99
C GLY A 224 -12.68 -33.41 15.98
N ASP A 225 -11.53 -33.00 16.51
CA ASP A 225 -10.77 -33.69 17.56
C ASP A 225 -11.39 -33.58 18.96
N MET A 226 -12.15 -32.50 19.20
CA MET A 226 -12.86 -32.24 20.46
C MET A 226 -14.29 -31.79 20.18
N ALA A 227 -15.29 -32.38 20.86
CA ALA A 227 -16.68 -31.96 20.76
C ALA A 227 -17.48 -32.23 22.06
N PRO A 228 -18.35 -31.30 22.48
CA PRO A 228 -19.25 -31.54 23.60
C PRO A 228 -20.21 -32.72 23.35
N CYS A 229 -20.30 -33.63 24.32
CA CYS A 229 -21.23 -34.77 24.26
C CYS A 229 -22.43 -34.58 25.17
N THR A 230 -22.33 -33.73 26.20
CA THR A 230 -23.44 -33.46 27.12
C THR A 230 -24.46 -32.51 26.51
N VAL A 231 -25.71 -32.61 26.95
CA VAL A 231 -26.78 -31.71 26.50
C VAL A 231 -26.44 -30.26 26.83
N LEU A 232 -25.97 -30.00 28.06
CA LEU A 232 -25.58 -28.67 28.52
C LEU A 232 -24.38 -28.14 27.71
N GLY A 233 -23.34 -28.94 27.52
CA GLY A 233 -22.15 -28.55 26.75
C GLY A 233 -22.46 -28.27 25.28
N ARG A 234 -23.36 -29.05 24.65
CA ARG A 234 -23.84 -28.78 23.28
C ARG A 234 -24.65 -27.50 23.18
N PHE A 235 -25.53 -27.25 24.15
CA PHE A 235 -26.31 -26.01 24.20
C PHE A 235 -25.42 -24.78 24.37
N LEU A 236 -24.51 -24.81 25.36
CA LEU A 236 -23.53 -23.76 25.59
C LEU A 236 -22.61 -23.58 24.37
N GLY A 237 -22.12 -24.68 23.80
CA GLY A 237 -21.30 -24.67 22.60
C GLY A 237 -22.00 -24.00 21.42
N GLY A 238 -23.27 -24.30 21.19
CA GLY A 238 -24.07 -23.64 20.15
C GLY A 238 -24.20 -22.13 20.36
N ILE A 239 -24.46 -21.68 21.60
CA ILE A 239 -24.50 -20.25 21.93
C ILE A 239 -23.15 -19.59 21.66
N PHE A 240 -22.06 -20.19 22.13
CA PHE A 240 -20.71 -19.63 21.97
C PHE A 240 -20.20 -19.69 20.53
N MET A 241 -20.65 -20.64 19.70
CA MET A 241 -20.40 -20.64 18.27
C MET A 241 -21.04 -19.42 17.60
N LEU A 242 -22.30 -19.12 17.90
CA LEU A 242 -23.01 -17.96 17.34
C LEU A 242 -22.37 -16.64 17.78
N LEU A 243 -22.08 -16.50 19.08
CA LEU A 243 -21.40 -15.32 19.62
C LEU A 243 -19.96 -15.20 19.07
N GLY A 244 -19.28 -16.33 18.94
CA GLY A 244 -17.92 -16.41 18.41
C GLY A 244 -17.81 -15.87 17.00
N ILE A 245 -18.67 -16.33 16.10
CA ILE A 245 -18.72 -15.82 14.71
C ILE A 245 -18.99 -14.31 14.69
N ALA A 246 -19.93 -13.83 15.52
CA ALA A 246 -20.27 -12.41 15.57
C ALA A 246 -19.07 -11.54 16.03
N VAL A 247 -18.36 -11.94 17.07
CA VAL A 247 -17.20 -11.22 17.60
C VAL A 247 -15.98 -11.37 16.68
N PHE A 248 -15.75 -12.56 16.10
CA PHE A 248 -14.63 -12.82 15.20
C PHE A 248 -14.73 -12.03 13.88
N ALA A 249 -15.94 -11.67 13.44
CA ALA A 249 -16.16 -10.81 12.29
C ALA A 249 -15.75 -9.34 12.52
N VAL A 250 -15.69 -8.88 13.78
CA VAL A 250 -15.43 -7.46 14.11
C VAL A 250 -14.03 -6.99 13.66
N PRO A 251 -12.91 -7.66 13.98
CA PRO A 251 -11.58 -7.25 13.48
C PRO A 251 -11.51 -7.17 11.96
N ALA A 252 -12.13 -8.12 11.25
CA ALA A 252 -12.17 -8.14 9.79
C ALA A 252 -12.95 -6.94 9.24
N GLY A 253 -14.11 -6.61 9.83
CA GLY A 253 -14.90 -5.44 9.48
C GLY A 253 -14.19 -4.11 9.74
N ILE A 254 -13.47 -3.99 10.87
CA ILE A 254 -12.64 -2.83 11.20
C ILE A 254 -11.55 -2.64 10.15
N LEU A 255 -10.82 -3.71 9.81
CA LEU A 255 -9.78 -3.65 8.77
C LEU A 255 -10.39 -3.24 7.42
N ALA A 256 -11.51 -3.84 7.00
CA ALA A 256 -12.16 -3.51 5.75
C ALA A 256 -12.56 -2.02 5.67
N ALA A 257 -13.17 -1.48 6.71
CA ALA A 257 -13.52 -0.07 6.80
C ALA A 257 -12.27 0.83 6.82
N GLY A 258 -11.23 0.42 7.54
CA GLY A 258 -9.95 1.12 7.60
C GLY A 258 -9.25 1.19 6.23
N PHE A 259 -9.21 0.08 5.49
CA PHE A 259 -8.67 0.05 4.13
C PHE A 259 -9.47 0.92 3.18
N ALA A 260 -10.81 0.86 3.22
CA ALA A 260 -11.65 1.72 2.40
C ALA A 260 -11.37 3.21 2.66
N LYS A 261 -11.27 3.61 3.93
CA LYS A 261 -10.97 4.99 4.35
C LYS A 261 -9.58 5.44 3.90
N GLU A 262 -8.56 4.59 4.04
CA GLU A 262 -7.18 4.95 3.67
C GLU A 262 -6.99 5.00 2.14
N LEU A 263 -7.66 4.12 1.39
CA LEU A 263 -7.68 4.16 -0.07
C LEU A 263 -8.35 5.45 -0.57
N GLN A 264 -9.52 5.81 -0.03
CA GLN A 264 -10.22 7.05 -0.37
C GLN A 264 -9.36 8.29 -0.06
N LYS A 265 -8.65 8.30 1.09
CA LYS A 265 -7.74 9.39 1.43
C LYS A 265 -6.59 9.53 0.44
N ARG A 266 -6.03 8.41 -0.05
CA ARG A 266 -4.99 8.44 -1.08
C ARG A 266 -5.50 8.94 -2.41
N GLU A 267 -6.67 8.49 -2.84
CA GLU A 267 -7.31 9.00 -4.05
C GLU A 267 -7.52 10.51 -3.96
N PHE A 268 -8.04 11.00 -2.83
CA PHE A 268 -8.20 12.44 -2.61
C PHE A 268 -6.88 13.21 -2.73
N VAL A 269 -5.79 12.74 -2.12
CA VAL A 269 -4.47 13.42 -2.21
C VAL A 269 -3.91 13.40 -3.63
N VAL A 270 -4.10 12.30 -4.37
CA VAL A 270 -3.67 12.20 -5.77
C VAL A 270 -4.49 13.15 -6.64
N THR A 271 -5.82 13.12 -6.50
CA THR A 271 -6.76 14.03 -7.18
C THR A 271 -6.40 15.48 -6.90
N TRP A 272 -6.26 15.86 -5.62
CA TRP A 272 -5.88 17.21 -5.20
C TRP A 272 -4.60 17.69 -5.88
N LYS A 273 -3.54 16.89 -5.83
CA LYS A 273 -2.24 17.27 -6.43
C LYS A 273 -2.36 17.51 -7.92
N THR A 274 -3.23 16.79 -8.61
CA THR A 274 -3.39 16.95 -10.05
C THR A 274 -4.35 18.08 -10.40
N VAL A 275 -5.41 18.30 -9.61
CA VAL A 275 -6.29 19.48 -9.72
C VAL A 275 -5.46 20.76 -9.55
N MET A 276 -4.56 20.84 -8.55
CA MET A 276 -3.66 21.99 -8.37
C MET A 276 -2.71 22.23 -9.55
N ARG A 277 -2.41 21.20 -10.35
CA ARG A 277 -1.55 21.31 -11.53
C ARG A 277 -2.31 21.74 -12.78
N MET A 278 -3.64 21.71 -12.76
CA MET A 278 -4.45 22.09 -13.91
C MET A 278 -4.53 23.61 -14.03
N PRO A 279 -4.23 24.18 -15.20
CA PRO A 279 -4.32 25.62 -15.42
C PRO A 279 -5.72 26.20 -15.12
N LEU A 280 -6.77 25.40 -15.28
CA LEU A 280 -8.15 25.81 -15.03
C LEU A 280 -8.42 26.22 -13.57
N PHE A 281 -7.74 25.57 -12.63
CA PHE A 281 -7.93 25.78 -11.20
C PHE A 281 -6.79 26.60 -10.58
N ALA A 282 -5.91 27.15 -11.41
CA ALA A 282 -4.82 28.00 -10.96
C ALA A 282 -5.39 29.27 -10.31
N GLY A 283 -5.00 29.55 -9.06
CA GLY A 283 -5.45 30.74 -8.32
C GLY A 283 -6.70 30.55 -7.46
N LEU A 284 -7.31 29.36 -7.44
CA LEU A 284 -8.33 29.03 -6.44
C LEU A 284 -7.69 28.79 -5.08
N ASP A 285 -8.41 29.16 -4.02
CA ASP A 285 -7.95 28.89 -2.65
C ASP A 285 -7.98 27.39 -2.32
N ALA A 286 -7.27 27.00 -1.27
CA ALA A 286 -7.20 25.60 -0.86
C ALA A 286 -8.56 25.02 -0.45
N TYR A 287 -9.48 25.84 0.08
CA TYR A 287 -10.80 25.36 0.49
C TYR A 287 -11.65 24.94 -0.71
N VAL A 288 -11.65 25.76 -1.76
CA VAL A 288 -12.36 25.49 -3.02
C VAL A 288 -11.76 24.29 -3.74
N ILE A 289 -10.43 24.17 -3.77
CA ILE A 289 -9.76 22.98 -4.31
C ILE A 289 -10.17 21.72 -3.53
N ALA A 290 -10.35 21.83 -2.20
CA ALA A 290 -10.85 20.73 -1.36
C ALA A 290 -12.26 20.31 -1.70
N GLU A 291 -13.12 21.27 -2.01
CA GLU A 291 -14.50 21.03 -2.41
C GLU A 291 -14.54 20.35 -3.78
N ILE A 292 -13.88 20.92 -4.79
CA ILE A 292 -13.79 20.37 -6.14
C ILE A 292 -13.22 18.95 -6.11
N SER A 293 -12.14 18.71 -5.36
CA SER A 293 -11.49 17.40 -5.29
C SER A 293 -12.39 16.30 -4.74
N ARG A 294 -13.45 16.64 -3.97
CA ARG A 294 -14.45 15.67 -3.48
C ARG A 294 -15.55 15.38 -4.50
N LEU A 295 -15.78 16.29 -5.44
CA LEU A 295 -16.79 16.12 -6.49
C LEU A 295 -16.25 15.32 -7.69
N LEU A 296 -14.92 15.20 -7.80
CA LEU A 296 -14.26 14.49 -8.88
C LEU A 296 -14.19 12.98 -8.61
N THR A 297 -14.53 12.19 -9.63
CA THR A 297 -14.38 10.73 -9.62
C THR A 297 -13.30 10.29 -10.60
N THR A 298 -12.55 9.24 -10.29
CA THR A 298 -11.50 8.73 -11.18
C THR A 298 -12.04 7.61 -12.07
N GLN A 299 -11.72 7.63 -13.36
CA GLN A 299 -12.00 6.55 -14.30
C GLN A 299 -10.72 6.15 -15.06
N ILE A 300 -10.53 4.86 -15.29
CA ILE A 300 -9.43 4.32 -16.11
C ILE A 300 -10.03 3.79 -17.40
N ILE A 301 -9.58 4.33 -18.52
CA ILE A 301 -10.08 4.04 -19.86
C ILE A 301 -8.97 3.31 -20.63
N PRO A 302 -9.21 2.09 -21.16
CA PRO A 302 -8.22 1.37 -21.94
C PRO A 302 -7.98 2.06 -23.31
N PRO A 303 -6.88 1.74 -24.02
CA PRO A 303 -6.60 2.30 -25.34
C PRO A 303 -7.71 2.03 -26.36
N ASN A 304 -7.84 2.90 -27.38
CA ASN A 304 -8.80 2.78 -28.49
C ASN A 304 -10.28 2.71 -28.07
N THR A 305 -10.62 3.33 -26.94
CA THR A 305 -11.97 3.34 -26.39
C THR A 305 -12.60 4.72 -26.60
N VAL A 306 -13.83 4.73 -27.13
CA VAL A 306 -14.60 5.98 -27.29
C VAL A 306 -15.13 6.41 -25.93
N ILE A 307 -14.73 7.60 -25.48
CA ILE A 307 -15.09 8.19 -24.18
C ILE A 307 -16.39 8.98 -24.27
N VAL A 308 -16.54 9.79 -25.32
CA VAL A 308 -17.78 10.50 -25.65
C VAL A 308 -18.00 10.47 -27.16
N ARG A 309 -19.25 10.40 -27.62
CA ARG A 309 -19.59 10.51 -29.04
C ARG A 309 -20.21 11.86 -29.34
N LYS A 310 -19.91 12.40 -30.52
CA LYS A 310 -20.59 13.58 -31.05
C LYS A 310 -22.11 13.32 -31.13
N GLY A 311 -22.92 14.29 -30.68
CA GLY A 311 -24.38 14.19 -30.63
C GLY A 311 -24.93 13.60 -29.33
N ASP A 312 -24.11 13.01 -28.46
CA ASP A 312 -24.60 12.52 -27.17
C ASP A 312 -24.96 13.69 -26.24
N PRO A 313 -25.87 13.51 -25.27
CA PRO A 313 -26.13 14.49 -24.23
C PRO A 313 -24.89 14.69 -23.33
N ALA A 314 -24.61 15.94 -22.95
CA ALA A 314 -23.48 16.27 -22.10
C ALA A 314 -23.81 16.03 -20.61
N GLN A 315 -23.25 14.96 -20.04
CA GLN A 315 -23.50 14.57 -18.64
C GLN A 315 -22.33 14.87 -17.70
N ALA A 316 -21.14 15.14 -18.23
CA ALA A 316 -19.93 15.38 -17.45
C ALA A 316 -18.83 16.08 -18.27
N MET A 317 -17.86 16.67 -17.60
CA MET A 317 -16.58 17.06 -18.19
C MET A 317 -15.46 16.18 -17.64
N PHE A 318 -14.36 16.11 -18.39
CA PHE A 318 -13.27 15.18 -18.14
C PHE A 318 -11.93 15.91 -18.10
N PHE A 319 -11.09 15.53 -17.15
CA PHE A 319 -9.73 16.03 -17.02
C PHE A 319 -8.74 14.88 -17.20
N VAL A 320 -7.75 15.06 -18.06
CA VAL A 320 -6.74 14.05 -18.38
C VAL A 320 -5.64 14.09 -17.32
N MET A 321 -5.49 13.00 -16.57
CA MET A 321 -4.47 12.87 -15.52
C MET A 321 -3.18 12.26 -16.06
N GLU A 322 -3.33 11.17 -16.82
CA GLU A 322 -2.27 10.37 -17.41
C GLU A 322 -2.80 9.82 -18.74
N GLY A 323 -1.90 9.61 -19.71
CA GLY A 323 -2.26 9.14 -21.04
C GLY A 323 -2.68 10.25 -22.00
N ASP A 324 -3.20 9.84 -23.15
CA ASP A 324 -3.55 10.73 -24.25
C ASP A 324 -4.92 10.38 -24.84
N VAL A 325 -5.69 11.41 -25.17
CA VAL A 325 -6.95 11.28 -25.90
C VAL A 325 -6.88 12.06 -27.21
N GLN A 326 -7.65 11.62 -28.18
CA GLN A 326 -7.84 12.28 -29.46
C GLN A 326 -9.26 12.81 -29.56
N VAL A 327 -9.40 14.08 -29.89
CA VAL A 327 -10.68 14.76 -30.14
C VAL A 327 -10.87 14.88 -31.65
N GLU A 328 -11.93 14.28 -32.17
CA GLU A 328 -12.30 14.30 -33.59
C GLU A 328 -13.04 15.60 -33.92
N VAL A 329 -12.27 16.63 -34.27
CA VAL A 329 -12.75 17.92 -34.79
C VAL A 329 -12.24 18.14 -36.21
N SER A 330 -12.99 18.89 -37.01
CA SER A 330 -12.59 19.31 -38.35
C SER A 330 -11.73 20.59 -38.26
N PRO A 331 -10.74 20.80 -39.14
CA PRO A 331 -10.29 19.95 -40.25
C PRO A 331 -9.28 18.85 -39.85
N ARG A 332 -8.71 18.90 -38.64
CA ARG A 332 -7.76 17.89 -38.13
C ARG A 332 -8.03 17.57 -36.67
N PRO A 333 -7.86 16.30 -36.26
CA PRO A 333 -8.07 15.90 -34.88
C PRO A 333 -7.02 16.53 -33.95
N ILE A 334 -7.43 16.84 -32.72
CA ILE A 334 -6.58 17.45 -31.69
C ILE A 334 -6.24 16.39 -30.65
N ARG A 335 -4.97 16.30 -30.25
CA ARG A 335 -4.53 15.44 -29.15
C ARG A 335 -4.52 16.23 -27.85
N LEU A 336 -5.10 15.64 -26.79
CA LEU A 336 -5.02 16.17 -25.44
C LEU A 336 -4.22 15.21 -24.55
N ALA A 337 -3.28 15.78 -23.78
CA ALA A 337 -2.38 15.08 -22.87
C ALA A 337 -2.68 15.43 -21.40
N ALA A 338 -1.92 14.82 -20.48
CA ALA A 338 -2.01 15.07 -19.05
C ALA A 338 -2.00 16.57 -18.68
N GLY A 339 -2.93 16.97 -17.81
CA GLY A 339 -3.15 18.37 -17.39
C GLY A 339 -4.17 19.14 -18.22
N GLN A 340 -4.61 18.60 -19.37
CA GLN A 340 -5.65 19.18 -20.21
C GLN A 340 -7.03 18.58 -19.91
N TYR A 341 -8.10 19.20 -20.40
CA TYR A 341 -9.48 18.81 -20.15
C TYR A 341 -10.37 19.00 -21.38
N PHE A 342 -11.52 18.32 -21.41
CA PHE A 342 -12.52 18.40 -22.46
C PHE A 342 -13.95 18.19 -21.94
N GLY A 343 -14.93 18.58 -22.76
CA GLY A 343 -16.35 18.39 -22.48
C GLY A 343 -17.04 19.59 -21.81
N GLU A 344 -16.32 20.68 -21.56
CA GLU A 344 -16.83 21.92 -20.96
C GLU A 344 -17.81 22.66 -21.87
N ILE A 345 -17.59 22.63 -23.20
CA ILE A 345 -18.39 23.39 -24.18
C ILE A 345 -19.86 22.98 -24.10
N ALA A 346 -20.09 21.67 -24.16
CA ALA A 346 -21.43 21.11 -24.21
C ALA A 346 -22.19 21.31 -22.89
N LEU A 347 -21.48 21.31 -21.76
CA LEU A 347 -22.06 21.63 -20.45
C LEU A 347 -22.36 23.12 -20.26
N LEU A 348 -21.50 24.01 -20.74
CA LEU A 348 -21.67 25.45 -20.61
C LEU A 348 -22.81 26.00 -21.47
N LYS A 349 -22.92 25.51 -22.71
CA LYS A 349 -23.91 25.98 -23.69
C LYS A 349 -25.22 25.20 -23.65
N ASP A 350 -25.30 24.17 -22.80
CA ASP A 350 -26.42 23.24 -22.71
C ASP A 350 -26.79 22.65 -24.10
N ILE A 351 -25.76 22.16 -24.79
CA ILE A 351 -25.86 21.54 -26.12
C ILE A 351 -25.34 20.09 -26.09
N GLU A 352 -25.60 19.34 -27.16
CA GLU A 352 -25.03 18.01 -27.37
C GLU A 352 -23.49 18.07 -27.55
N ARG A 353 -22.83 16.92 -27.37
CA ARG A 353 -21.38 16.79 -27.57
C ARG A 353 -20.98 17.24 -28.97
N THR A 354 -20.02 18.15 -29.03
CA THR A 354 -19.55 18.77 -30.30
C THR A 354 -18.61 17.86 -31.09
N ALA A 355 -17.94 16.92 -30.42
CA ALA A 355 -16.92 16.03 -31.01
C ALA A 355 -16.91 14.66 -30.33
N THR A 356 -16.44 13.66 -31.06
CA THR A 356 -16.11 12.33 -30.52
C THR A 356 -14.71 12.38 -29.91
N VAL A 357 -14.53 11.78 -28.73
CA VAL A 357 -13.23 11.68 -28.07
C VAL A 357 -12.89 10.23 -27.83
N THR A 358 -11.70 9.82 -28.24
CA THR A 358 -11.22 8.43 -28.17
C THR A 358 -9.87 8.37 -27.46
N SER A 359 -9.64 7.37 -26.61
CA SER A 359 -8.33 7.16 -25.97
C SER A 359 -7.30 6.63 -26.96
N ILE A 360 -6.07 7.15 -26.90
CA ILE A 360 -4.93 6.65 -27.69
C ILE A 360 -4.13 5.62 -26.87
N SER A 361 -3.94 5.90 -25.58
CA SER A 361 -3.26 5.04 -24.61
C SER A 361 -4.22 4.65 -23.48
N GLU A 362 -3.74 3.97 -22.43
CA GLU A 362 -4.52 3.84 -21.20
C GLU A 362 -4.59 5.22 -20.54
N VAL A 363 -5.80 5.75 -20.37
CA VAL A 363 -6.03 7.11 -19.89
C VAL A 363 -6.67 7.06 -18.53
N ARG A 364 -6.10 7.81 -17.58
CA ARG A 364 -6.76 8.09 -16.31
C ARG A 364 -7.45 9.45 -16.38
N LEU A 365 -8.75 9.47 -16.18
CA LEU A 365 -9.58 10.68 -16.21
C LEU A 365 -10.10 11.01 -14.81
N LEU A 366 -10.15 12.30 -14.48
CA LEU A 366 -11.07 12.81 -13.46
C LEU A 366 -12.35 13.26 -14.14
N VAL A 367 -13.49 12.91 -13.57
CA VAL A 367 -14.82 13.18 -14.11
C VAL A 367 -15.58 14.07 -13.15
N LEU A 368 -16.09 15.18 -13.67
CA LEU A 368 -17.00 16.09 -12.96
C LEU A 368 -18.36 16.05 -13.65
N ASP A 369 -19.39 15.60 -12.96
CA ASP A 369 -20.74 15.54 -13.53
C ASP A 369 -21.33 16.94 -13.78
N ALA A 370 -22.33 17.00 -14.65
CA ALA A 370 -22.97 18.24 -15.07
C ALA A 370 -23.59 19.03 -13.90
N LYS A 371 -24.15 18.34 -12.90
CA LYS A 371 -24.81 18.99 -11.76
C LYS A 371 -23.78 19.68 -10.87
N ASN A 372 -22.71 18.98 -10.55
CA ASN A 372 -21.60 19.49 -9.76
C ASN A 372 -20.81 20.57 -10.50
N PHE A 373 -20.65 20.44 -11.82
CA PHE A 373 -20.04 21.47 -12.66
C PHE A 373 -20.84 22.78 -12.64
N ARG A 374 -22.16 22.73 -12.86
CA ARG A 374 -23.01 23.94 -12.84
C ARG A 374 -22.96 24.62 -11.47
N ARG A 375 -23.11 23.84 -10.39
CA ARG A 375 -23.00 24.34 -9.02
C ARG A 375 -21.67 25.05 -8.79
N LEU A 376 -20.56 24.44 -9.23
CA LEU A 376 -19.23 25.04 -9.08
C LEU A 376 -19.10 26.38 -9.83
N LEU A 377 -19.71 26.51 -11.00
CA LEU A 377 -19.71 27.76 -11.77
C LEU A 377 -20.63 28.83 -11.19
N ASP A 378 -21.68 28.45 -10.47
CA ASP A 378 -22.56 29.37 -9.75
C ASP A 378 -21.85 29.91 -8.51
N ASP A 379 -21.16 29.04 -7.77
CA ASP A 379 -20.45 29.39 -6.54
C ASP A 379 -19.14 30.19 -6.80
N HIS A 380 -18.54 30.05 -7.98
CA HIS A 380 -17.26 30.70 -8.35
C HIS A 380 -17.30 31.44 -9.71
N PRO A 381 -17.70 32.72 -9.73
CA PRO A 381 -17.80 33.51 -10.95
C PRO A 381 -16.49 33.63 -11.75
N GLY A 382 -15.34 33.74 -11.09
CA GLY A 382 -14.03 33.81 -11.76
C GLY A 382 -13.66 32.53 -12.52
N LEU A 383 -14.09 31.37 -12.00
CA LEU A 383 -13.91 30.09 -12.70
C LEU A 383 -14.81 30.04 -13.94
N ARG A 384 -16.06 30.50 -13.84
CA ARG A 384 -16.97 30.63 -14.98
C ARG A 384 -16.37 31.45 -16.10
N GLU A 385 -15.82 32.62 -15.80
CA GLU A 385 -15.20 33.47 -16.81
C GLU A 385 -14.00 32.78 -17.51
N THR A 386 -13.19 32.05 -16.74
CA THR A 386 -12.05 31.29 -17.27
C THR A 386 -12.51 30.17 -18.21
N VAL A 387 -13.51 29.37 -17.80
CA VAL A 387 -14.02 28.25 -18.60
C VAL A 387 -14.72 28.76 -19.86
N THR A 388 -15.53 29.82 -19.76
CA THR A 388 -16.23 30.43 -20.91
C THR A 388 -15.25 30.92 -21.97
N ARG A 389 -14.18 31.62 -21.56
CA ARG A 389 -13.13 32.11 -22.46
C ARG A 389 -12.44 30.99 -23.23
N VAL A 390 -12.15 29.87 -22.56
CA VAL A 390 -11.53 28.70 -23.20
C VAL A 390 -12.52 28.02 -24.16
N ALA A 391 -13.78 27.91 -23.77
CA ALA A 391 -14.83 27.33 -24.61
C ALA A 391 -15.04 28.14 -25.91
N GLU A 392 -15.04 29.47 -25.82
CA GLU A 392 -15.13 30.36 -26.98
C GLU A 392 -13.92 30.23 -27.92
N SER A 393 -12.70 30.21 -27.37
CA SER A 393 -11.47 30.00 -28.15
C SER A 393 -11.51 28.67 -28.91
N ARG A 394 -11.95 27.59 -28.26
CA ARG A 394 -12.05 26.25 -28.89
C ARG A 394 -13.14 26.18 -29.96
N LEU A 395 -14.25 26.88 -29.79
CA LEU A 395 -15.31 26.97 -30.80
C LEU A 395 -14.93 27.84 -31.99
N SER A 396 -14.16 28.91 -31.78
CA SER A 396 -13.67 29.76 -32.87
C SER A 396 -12.62 29.10 -33.75
N GLY A 397 -12.01 28.00 -33.27
CA GLY A 397 -11.06 27.18 -34.02
C GLY A 397 -11.64 25.89 -34.62
N CYS A 398 -12.96 25.66 -34.47
CA CYS A 398 -13.67 24.50 -35.04
C CYS A 398 -14.39 24.84 -36.35
#